data_AF-A0A7X9FMB3-F1
#
_entry.id   AF-A0A7X9FMB3-F1
#
_cell.length_a   1.000
_cell.length_b   1.000
_cell.length_c   1.000
_cell.angle_alpha   90.00
_cell.angle_beta   90.00
_cell.angle_gamma   90.00
#
_symmetry.space_group_name_H-M   'P 1'
#
loop_
_entity.id
_entity.type
_entity.pdbx_description
1 polymer ?
#
loop_
_entity_poly.entity_id
_entity_poly.type
_entity_poly.pdbx_seq_one_letter_code
_entity_poly.pdbx_strand_id
1 'polypeptide(L)' 'MSALDLFDPVVAGWFRERLGEPTEVQEKTWARVARGEHVLVVAETGSGKTLAAFLHVVNALLTGGSATGGPRAL' A
#
# COMPACT_ATOMS: atom_id res chain seq x y z
N MET A 1 16.23 -1.14 2.73
CA MET A 1 14.87 -0.90 3.25
C MET A 1 13.92 -1.56 2.28
N SER A 2 13.07 -2.45 2.77
CA SER A 2 12.00 -3.08 2.00
C SER A 2 10.82 -2.12 1.88
N ALA A 3 10.01 -2.23 0.84
CA ALA A 3 8.76 -1.47 0.74
C ALA A 3 7.79 -1.79 1.90
N LEU A 4 7.94 -2.94 2.56
CA LEU A 4 7.17 -3.32 3.74
C LEU A 4 7.52 -2.51 4.99
N ASP A 5 8.67 -1.82 5.01
CA ASP A 5 9.06 -0.94 6.12
C ASP A 5 8.18 0.34 6.20
N LEU A 6 7.36 0.59 5.17
CA LEU A 6 6.36 1.67 5.13
C LEU A 6 5.06 1.33 5.87
N PHE A 7 4.91 0.10 6.33
CA PHE A 7 3.70 -0.42 6.98
C PHE A 7 3.94 -0.65 8.47
N ASP A 8 2.84 -0.67 9.21
CA ASP A 8 2.83 -1.13 10.60
C ASP A 8 3.43 -2.56 10.69
N PRO A 9 4.23 -2.86 11.73
CA PRO A 9 4.87 -4.17 11.87
C PRO A 9 3.91 -5.36 11.78
N VAL A 10 2.66 -5.22 12.24
CA VAL A 10 1.64 -6.29 12.17
C VAL A 10 1.26 -6.57 10.72
N VAL A 11 1.04 -5.52 9.93
CA VAL A 11 0.69 -5.63 8.50
C VAL A 11 1.87 -6.19 7.70
N ALA A 12 3.07 -5.67 7.97
CA ALA A 12 4.30 -6.13 7.31
C ALA A 12 4.62 -7.60 7.65
N GLY A 13 4.44 -8.02 8.90
CA GLY A 13 4.62 -9.40 9.33
C GLY A 13 3.65 -10.36 8.63
N TRP A 14 2.35 -10.03 8.66
CA TRP A 14 1.33 -10.81 7.95
C TRP A 14 1.63 -10.95 6.45
N PHE A 15 2.06 -9.87 5.79
CA PHE A 15 2.37 -9.90 4.37
C PHE A 15 3.50 -10.88 4.08
N ARG A 16 4.62 -10.80 4.83
CA ARG A 16 5.76 -11.71 4.65
C ARG A 16 5.37 -13.16 4.86
N GLU A 17 4.58 -13.44 5.89
CA GLU A 17 4.16 -14.81 6.23
C GLU A 17 3.19 -15.41 5.20
N ARG A 18 2.28 -14.60 4.64
CA ARG A 18 1.20 -15.11 3.78
C ARG A 18 1.48 -15.00 2.29
N LEU A 19 2.28 -14.01 1.90
CA LEU A 19 2.47 -13.60 0.51
C LEU A 19 3.93 -13.53 0.09
N GLY A 20 4.87 -13.51 1.04
CA GLY A 20 6.29 -13.44 0.78
C GLY A 20 6.75 -12.02 0.47
N GLU A 21 7.33 -11.83 -0.72
CA GLU A 21 7.92 -10.56 -1.14
C GLU A 21 6.94 -9.71 -1.97
N PRO A 22 6.98 -8.37 -1.85
CA PRO A 22 6.19 -7.49 -2.69
C PRO A 22 6.48 -7.64 -4.17
N THR A 23 5.46 -7.42 -5.01
CA THR A 23 5.67 -7.26 -6.46
C THR A 23 6.21 -5.86 -6.78
N GLU A 24 6.88 -5.71 -7.91
CA GLU A 24 7.37 -4.40 -8.37
C GLU A 24 6.25 -3.33 -8.45
N VAL A 25 5.04 -3.73 -8.85
CA VAL A 25 3.86 -2.84 -8.88
C VAL A 25 3.49 -2.36 -7.48
N GLN A 26 3.54 -3.25 -6.48
CA GLN A 26 3.26 -2.91 -5.09
C GLN A 26 4.31 -1.96 -4.52
N GLU A 27 5.60 -2.27 -4.69
CA GLU A 27 6.70 -1.43 -4.20
C GLU A 27 6.62 0.00 -4.75
N LYS A 28 6.45 0.12 -6.08
CA LYS A 28 6.32 1.44 -6.75
C LYS A 28 5.09 2.20 -6.27
N THR A 29 3.97 1.51 -6.08
CA THR A 29 2.73 2.14 -5.61
C THR A 29 2.90 2.66 -4.18
N TRP A 30 3.40 1.83 -3.27
CA TRP A 30 3.53 2.19 -1.85
C TRP A 30 4.55 3.29 -1.62
N ALA A 31 5.68 3.28 -2.34
CA ALA A 31 6.68 4.34 -2.25
C ALA A 31 6.13 5.73 -2.64
N ARG A 32 5.16 5.78 -3.55
CA ARG A 32 4.48 7.01 -4.00
C ARG A 32 3.39 7.42 -3.02
N VAL A 33 2.53 6.47 -2.64
CA VAL A 33 1.43 6.71 -1.70
C VAL A 33 1.95 7.16 -0.33
N ALA A 34 3.06 6.59 0.16
CA ALA A 34 3.71 7.00 1.42
C ALA A 34 4.20 8.47 1.41
N ARG A 35 4.38 9.08 0.22
CA ARG A 35 4.70 10.51 0.06
C ARG A 35 3.46 11.39 0.01
N GLY A 36 2.26 10.82 0.14
CA GLY A 36 0.97 11.51 -0.01
C GLY A 36 0.55 11.75 -1.46
N GLU A 37 1.18 11.08 -2.43
CA GLU A 37 0.84 11.21 -3.86
C GLU A 37 -0.41 10.36 -4.21
N HIS A 38 -1.28 10.89 -5.09
CA HIS A 38 -2.33 10.09 -5.72
C HIS A 38 -1.72 9.27 -6.87
N VAL A 39 -2.04 7.97 -6.94
CA VAL A 39 -1.42 7.05 -7.89
C VAL A 39 -2.48 6.37 -8.74
N LEU A 40 -2.34 6.48 -10.08
CA LEU A 40 -3.06 5.64 -11.04
C LEU A 40 -2.15 4.49 -11.46
N VAL A 41 -2.52 3.26 -11.11
CA VAL A 41 -1.74 2.07 -11.41
C VAL A 41 -2.30 1.38 -12.66
N VAL A 42 -1.50 1.34 -13.73
CA VAL A 42 -1.81 0.57 -14.96
C VAL A 42 -0.86 -0.62 -15.03
N ALA A 43 -1.40 -1.82 -14.86
CA ALA A 43 -0.65 -3.08 -14.89
C ALA A 43 -1.56 -4.23 -15.34
N GLU A 44 -0.97 -5.32 -15.80
CA GLU A 44 -1.69 -6.53 -16.19
C GLU A 44 -2.44 -7.18 -15.01
N THR A 45 -3.27 -8.18 -15.31
CA THR A 45 -3.85 -9.04 -14.27
C THR A 45 -2.75 -9.87 -13.60
N GLY A 46 -2.90 -10.15 -12.30
CA GLY A 46 -1.90 -10.92 -11.55
C GLY A 46 -0.73 -10.10 -10.99
N SER A 47 -0.52 -8.85 -11.40
CA SER A 47 0.59 -8.02 -10.88
C SER A 47 0.43 -7.54 -9.42
N GLY A 48 -0.67 -7.91 -8.74
CA GLY A 48 -0.92 -7.52 -7.35
C GLY A 48 -1.45 -6.10 -7.13
N LYS A 49 -1.91 -5.40 -8.18
CA LYS A 49 -2.42 -4.01 -8.12
C LYS A 49 -3.56 -3.79 -7.12
N THR A 50 -4.46 -4.77 -6.96
CA THR A 50 -5.55 -4.69 -5.99
C THR A 50 -5.00 -4.63 -4.57
N LEU A 51 -4.11 -5.56 -4.22
CA LEU A 51 -3.50 -5.57 -2.90
C LEU A 51 -2.63 -4.33 -2.68
N ALA A 52 -1.98 -3.81 -3.73
CA ALA A 52 -1.22 -2.56 -3.64
C ALA A 52 -2.09 -1.41 -3.13
N ALA A 53 -3.31 -1.27 -3.65
CA ALA A 53 -4.26 -0.25 -3.20
C ALA A 53 -4.83 -0.55 -1.80
N PHE A 54 -5.31 -1.78 -1.58
CA PHE A 54 -6.03 -2.13 -0.36
C PHE A 54 -5.15 -2.22 0.89
N LEU A 55 -3.90 -2.68 0.76
CA LEU A 55 -3.03 -2.84 1.92
C LEU A 55 -2.72 -1.49 2.58
N HIS A 56 -2.60 -0.42 1.77
CA HIS A 56 -2.44 0.93 2.30
C HIS A 56 -3.66 1.38 3.14
N VAL A 57 -4.88 1.07 2.68
CA VAL A 57 -6.11 1.38 3.42
C VAL A 57 -6.16 0.62 4.74
N VAL A 58 -5.85 -0.69 4.73
CA VAL A 58 -5.82 -1.51 5.95
C VAL A 58 -4.83 -0.95 6.96
N ASN A 59 -3.64 -0.58 6.50
CA ASN A 59 -2.60 0.00 7.36
C ASN A 59 -3.03 1.33 7.98
N ALA A 60 -3.66 2.19 7.19
CA ALA A 60 -4.18 3.46 7.67
C ALA A 60 -5.28 3.27 8.73
N LEU A 61 -6.20 2.33 8.51
CA LEU A 61 -7.23 1.98 9.50
C LEU A 61 -6.63 1.46 10.81
N LEU A 62 -5.58 0.64 10.73
CA LEU A 62 -4.89 0.09 11.91
C LEU A 62 -4.14 1.15 12.70
N THR A 63 -3.51 2.09 12.01
CA THR A 63 -2.67 3.15 12.61
C THR A 63 -3.44 4.41 12.98
N GLY A 64 -4.74 4.48 12.65
CA GLY A 64 -5.53 5.71 12.78
C GLY A 64 -5.15 6.81 11.79
N GLY A 65 -4.34 6.48 10.78
CA GLY A 65 -3.97 7.38 9.69
C GLY A 65 -5.10 7.54 8.67
N SER A 66 -5.10 8.64 7.92
CA SER A 66 -6.01 8.77 6.78
C SER A 66 -5.47 7.98 5.59
N ALA A 67 -6.25 7.04 5.06
CA ALA A 67 -5.88 6.21 3.91
C ALA A 67 -5.68 6.98 2.59
N THR A 68 -6.00 8.27 2.58
CA THR A 68 -5.72 9.33 1.60
C THR A 68 -6.53 10.53 2.05
N GLY A 69 -6.12 11.75 1.69
CA GLY A 69 -6.87 12.97 1.99
C GLY A 69 -8.35 12.77 1.66
N GLY A 70 -9.21 12.93 2.67
CA GLY A 70 -10.66 12.76 2.54
C GLY A 70 -11.21 13.59 1.37
N PRO A 71 -12.45 13.32 0.92
CA PRO A 71 -13.04 14.05 -0.20
C PRO A 71 -12.88 15.55 0.04
N ARG A 72 -12.03 16.20 -0.78
CA ARG A 72 -11.98 17.65 -0.82
C ARG A 72 -13.30 18.08 -1.42
N ALA A 73 -14.21 18.56 -0.57
CA ALA A 73 -15.36 19.31 -1.04
C ALA A 73 -14.84 20.44 -1.93
N LEU A 74 -15.27 20.44 -3.19
CA LEU A 74 -15.05 21.52 -4.14
C LEU A 74 -15.87 22.75 -3.73
#